data_AF-K3XC87-F1
#
_entry.id   AF-K3XC87-F1
#
_cell.length_a   1.000
_cell.length_b   1.000
_cell.length_c   1.000
_cell.angle_alpha   90.00
_cell.angle_beta   90.00
_cell.angle_gamma   90.00
#
_symmetry.space_group_name_H-M   'P 1'
#
loop_
_entity.id
_entity.type
_entity.pdbx_description
1 polymer ?
#
loop_
_entity_poly.entity_id
_entity_poly.type
_entity_poly.pdbx_seq_one_letter_code
_entity_poly.pdbx_strand_id
1 'polypeptide(L)'
;METWRDYFTSHFYAIKMRPVSAFDPSGFMIIISALLLLFGVVLASARTLILSSHGRLLRTRVEKNLQEMSDYVNDQRKQVEENLQYVKGRAIAHSGRQGFIAEMLSYAYLSRFAFSLAIFAIASYLNALAAAIAGWRTPNVVILNLDKQNSGLKTLPDLGHDLFKFVMTKIYGQTAYIEWFDLPDEFLAAVGTVVGILLIVHPRRLLILRRFCAIFACINLMRACCVAVTSLPDASPMCISQFDSEVRGLYKSLPIFPKAFGRAWKVLVRPSQHITCGDMVFSGHTVFFMLCCMIVKTYCVKSELNTPFTRRYSYVLWMVRYYVYTGAAFGIFAIVGTRLHYTLDVLIAVYITAQVWFTYHWLCAHPKSSFRVLNWLEHEEVHFIDLDAYRKARRSFGLDKSDHESFEKND
;
A
#
# COMPACT_ATOMS: atom_id res chain seq x y z
N MET A 1 4.79 42.99 13.19
CA MET A 1 4.94 41.55 13.43
C MET A 1 3.55 40.95 13.39
N GLU A 2 3.05 40.71 12.18
CA GLU A 2 1.87 39.88 11.99
C GLU A 2 2.19 38.51 12.59
N THR A 3 1.41 38.17 13.60
CA THR A 3 1.64 37.03 14.45
C THR A 3 1.60 35.77 13.59
N TRP A 4 2.64 34.92 13.68
CA TRP A 4 2.68 33.60 13.05
C TRP A 4 1.37 32.80 13.24
N ARG A 5 0.62 33.08 14.32
CA ARG A 5 -0.73 32.60 14.56
C ARG A 5 -1.72 32.90 13.43
N ASP A 6 -1.73 34.12 12.87
CA ASP A 6 -2.65 34.54 11.80
C ASP A 6 -2.26 33.92 10.45
N TYR A 7 -0.96 33.72 10.23
CA TYR A 7 -0.46 32.96 9.08
C TYR A 7 -0.89 31.49 9.15
N PHE A 8 -0.73 30.84 10.31
CA PHE A 8 -1.19 29.47 10.48
C PHE A 8 -2.71 29.34 10.41
N THR A 9 -3.47 30.20 11.10
CA THR A 9 -4.95 30.13 11.06
C THR A 9 -5.49 30.36 9.66
N SER A 10 -4.94 31.30 8.87
CA SER A 10 -5.37 31.53 7.49
C SER A 10 -4.96 30.41 6.53
N HIS A 11 -3.76 29.84 6.69
CA HIS A 11 -3.32 28.69 5.87
C HIS A 11 -4.13 27.42 6.18
N PHE A 12 -4.47 27.19 7.44
CA PHE A 12 -5.29 26.04 7.85
C PHE A 12 -6.79 26.23 7.54
N TYR A 13 -7.32 27.45 7.56
CA TYR A 13 -8.72 27.72 7.15
C TYR A 13 -8.93 27.66 5.63
N ALA A 14 -7.91 28.00 4.84
CA ALA A 14 -8.00 28.00 3.38
C ALA A 14 -8.04 26.58 2.77
N ILE A 15 -7.63 25.55 3.51
CA ILE A 15 -7.74 24.12 3.12
C ILE A 15 -9.09 23.56 3.59
N LYS A 16 -10.17 24.31 3.38
CA LYS A 16 -11.54 23.77 3.51
C LYS A 16 -11.88 22.96 2.25
N MET A 17 -11.10 21.91 1.99
CA MET A 17 -11.45 20.92 0.97
C MET A 17 -12.56 20.00 1.50
N ARG A 18 -13.34 19.45 0.56
CA ARG A 18 -14.62 18.77 0.80
C ARG A 18 -14.50 17.68 1.88
N PRO A 19 -15.53 17.46 2.71
CA PRO A 19 -15.45 16.70 3.96
C PRO A 19 -15.46 15.18 3.74
N VAL A 20 -14.52 14.65 2.95
CA VAL A 20 -14.50 13.22 2.64
C VAL A 20 -13.08 12.67 2.45
N SER A 21 -12.75 11.77 3.39
CA SER A 21 -11.53 10.96 3.53
C SER A 21 -10.93 10.46 2.21
N ALA A 22 -9.83 11.05 1.75
CA ALA A 22 -9.40 10.98 0.35
C ALA A 22 -8.72 9.67 -0.09
N PHE A 23 -8.31 8.77 0.83
CA PHE A 23 -7.35 7.70 0.49
C PHE A 23 -7.59 6.37 1.25
N ASP A 24 -7.97 5.31 0.54
CA ASP A 24 -7.94 3.92 1.06
C ASP A 24 -6.64 3.26 0.62
N PRO A 25 -5.78 2.87 1.58
CA PRO A 25 -4.52 2.20 1.28
C PRO A 25 -4.72 0.86 0.55
N SER A 26 -5.89 0.22 0.70
CA SER A 26 -6.23 -1.05 0.06
C SER A 26 -6.46 -0.87 -1.43
N GLY A 27 -7.30 0.09 -1.81
CA GLY A 27 -7.57 0.44 -3.21
C GLY A 27 -6.31 0.88 -3.96
N PHE A 28 -5.48 1.73 -3.35
CA PHE A 28 -4.20 2.16 -3.92
C PHE A 28 -3.24 0.98 -4.18
N MET A 29 -3.10 0.09 -3.21
CA MET A 29 -2.24 -1.09 -3.34
C MET A 29 -2.80 -2.11 -4.34
N ILE A 30 -4.11 -2.26 -4.46
CA ILE A 30 -4.75 -3.08 -5.50
C ILE A 30 -4.42 -2.51 -6.88
N ILE A 31 -4.52 -1.19 -7.09
CA ILE A 31 -4.21 -0.55 -8.37
C ILE A 31 -2.74 -0.76 -8.74
N ILE A 32 -1.80 -0.48 -7.82
CA ILE A 32 -0.37 -0.68 -8.07
C ILE A 32 -0.06 -2.15 -8.39
N SER A 33 -0.60 -3.06 -7.60
CA SER A 33 -0.36 -4.50 -7.80
C SER A 33 -0.99 -5.02 -9.09
N ALA A 34 -2.19 -4.55 -9.43
CA ALA A 34 -2.85 -4.86 -10.68
C ALA A 34 -2.08 -4.32 -11.87
N LEU A 35 -1.59 -3.08 -11.84
CA LEU A 35 -0.76 -2.50 -12.90
C LEU A 35 0.53 -3.30 -13.11
N LEU A 36 1.22 -3.67 -12.01
CA LEU A 36 2.44 -4.48 -12.07
C LEU A 36 2.17 -5.90 -12.61
N LEU A 37 1.05 -6.52 -12.22
CA LEU A 37 0.62 -7.81 -12.77
C LEU A 37 0.25 -7.71 -14.25
N LEU A 38 -0.53 -6.69 -14.64
CA LEU A 38 -1.02 -6.53 -16.02
C LEU A 38 0.15 -6.27 -16.96
N PHE A 39 1.11 -5.46 -16.54
CA PHE A 39 2.38 -5.28 -17.25
C PHE A 39 3.16 -6.60 -17.35
N GLY A 40 3.24 -7.37 -16.26
CA GLY A 40 3.86 -8.70 -16.24
C GLY A 40 3.17 -9.68 -17.19
N VAL A 41 1.84 -9.74 -17.19
CA VAL A 41 1.04 -10.63 -18.04
C VAL A 41 1.17 -10.23 -19.51
N VAL A 42 1.14 -8.93 -19.84
CA VAL A 42 1.36 -8.43 -21.21
C VAL A 42 2.75 -8.79 -21.70
N LEU A 43 3.80 -8.62 -20.90
CA LEU A 43 5.16 -9.05 -21.30
C LEU A 43 5.28 -10.57 -21.42
N ALA A 44 4.67 -11.33 -20.50
CA ALA A 44 4.70 -12.79 -20.53
C ALA A 44 3.96 -13.33 -21.76
N SER A 45 2.77 -12.81 -22.03
CA SER A 45 1.94 -13.18 -23.20
C SER A 45 2.58 -12.73 -24.51
N ALA A 46 3.19 -11.55 -24.58
CA ALA A 46 4.00 -11.13 -25.73
C ALA A 46 5.15 -12.12 -25.97
N ARG A 47 5.84 -12.57 -24.90
CA ARG A 47 6.92 -13.55 -25.01
C ARG A 47 6.41 -14.92 -25.47
N THR A 48 5.29 -15.43 -24.95
CA THR A 48 4.70 -16.70 -25.41
C THR A 48 4.13 -16.61 -26.83
N LEU A 49 3.59 -15.46 -27.25
CA LEU A 49 3.13 -15.27 -28.63
C LEU A 49 4.31 -15.26 -29.62
N ILE A 50 5.43 -14.64 -29.24
CA ILE A 50 6.67 -14.63 -30.02
C ILE A 50 7.30 -16.03 -30.11
N LEU A 51 7.12 -16.89 -29.08
CA LEU A 51 7.61 -18.27 -29.07
C LEU A 51 6.60 -19.34 -29.55
N SER A 52 5.32 -18.99 -29.71
CA SER A 52 4.22 -19.89 -30.11
C SER A 52 4.24 -20.19 -31.62
N SER A 53 3.68 -21.34 -32.01
CA SER A 53 3.61 -21.86 -33.40
C SER A 53 3.00 -20.88 -34.41
N HIS A 54 2.19 -19.91 -33.96
CA HIS A 54 1.63 -18.86 -34.82
C HIS A 54 2.65 -17.78 -35.26
N GLY A 55 3.69 -17.54 -34.46
CA GLY A 55 4.83 -16.68 -34.86
C GLY A 55 5.66 -17.31 -35.98
N ARG A 56 5.73 -18.65 -36.01
CA ARG A 56 6.32 -19.40 -37.13
C ARG A 56 5.50 -19.32 -38.42
N LEU A 57 4.17 -19.21 -38.32
CA LEU A 57 3.27 -19.07 -39.48
C LEU A 57 3.34 -17.67 -40.11
N LEU A 58 3.49 -16.63 -39.29
CA LEU A 58 3.66 -15.25 -39.74
C LEU A 58 5.06 -15.06 -40.37
N ARG A 59 6.08 -15.72 -39.80
CA ARG A 59 7.43 -15.81 -40.36
C ARG A 59 7.43 -16.50 -41.73
N THR A 60 6.73 -17.63 -41.88
CA THR A 60 6.63 -18.35 -43.16
C THR A 60 5.78 -17.64 -44.21
N ARG A 61 4.77 -16.86 -43.80
CA ARG A 61 3.91 -16.10 -44.73
C ARG A 61 4.57 -14.79 -45.19
N VAL A 62 5.43 -14.20 -44.36
CA VAL A 62 6.34 -13.10 -44.73
C VAL A 62 7.49 -13.62 -45.60
N GLU A 63 8.04 -14.80 -45.29
CA GLU A 63 9.10 -15.46 -46.09
C GLU A 63 8.62 -15.85 -47.51
N LYS A 64 7.34 -16.19 -47.69
CA LYS A 64 6.79 -16.56 -49.00
C LYS A 64 6.57 -15.37 -49.95
N ASN A 65 6.40 -14.15 -49.44
CA ASN A 65 6.29 -12.93 -50.24
C ASN A 65 7.64 -12.21 -50.44
N LEU A 66 8.70 -12.67 -49.78
CA LEU A 66 10.05 -12.10 -49.84
C LEU A 66 10.99 -12.81 -50.82
N GLN A 67 10.48 -13.81 -51.56
CA GLN A 67 11.27 -14.59 -52.53
C GLN A 67 11.45 -13.90 -53.89
N GLU A 68 10.88 -12.70 -54.12
CA GLU A 68 11.12 -11.89 -55.33
C GLU A 68 11.94 -10.61 -55.11
N MET A 69 12.50 -10.38 -53.91
CA MET A 69 13.43 -9.27 -53.63
C MET A 69 14.62 -9.72 -52.77
N SER A 70 15.37 -10.72 -53.25
CA SER A 70 16.34 -11.46 -52.43
C SER A 70 17.69 -10.77 -52.17
N ASP A 71 18.15 -9.82 -52.99
CA ASP A 71 19.56 -9.39 -52.86
C ASP A 71 19.75 -8.03 -52.15
N TYR A 72 18.74 -7.17 -52.11
CA TYR A 72 18.80 -5.90 -51.36
C TYR A 72 18.26 -6.02 -49.91
N VAL A 73 17.38 -6.99 -49.66
CA VAL A 73 16.72 -7.17 -48.36
C VAL A 73 17.58 -7.97 -47.37
N ASN A 74 18.52 -8.81 -47.83
CA ASN A 74 19.37 -9.59 -46.93
C ASN A 74 20.30 -8.72 -46.08
N ASP A 75 20.81 -7.61 -46.63
CA ASP A 75 21.68 -6.69 -45.89
C ASP A 75 20.90 -5.86 -44.86
N GLN A 76 19.70 -5.39 -45.24
CA GLN A 76 18.77 -4.72 -44.32
C GLN A 76 18.23 -5.68 -43.24
N ARG A 77 17.96 -6.95 -43.58
CA ARG A 77 17.54 -7.98 -42.61
C ARG A 77 18.63 -8.24 -41.58
N LYS A 78 19.89 -8.35 -42.02
CA LYS A 78 21.02 -8.56 -41.13
C LYS A 78 21.27 -7.36 -40.22
N GLN A 79 21.19 -6.13 -40.75
CA GLN A 79 21.24 -4.91 -39.94
C GLN A 79 20.08 -4.81 -38.94
N VAL A 80 18.86 -5.16 -39.34
CA VAL A 80 17.69 -5.16 -38.43
C VAL A 80 17.84 -6.25 -37.36
N GLU A 81 18.36 -7.42 -37.71
CA GLU A 81 18.57 -8.52 -36.78
C GLU A 81 19.70 -8.21 -35.78
N GLU A 82 20.77 -7.57 -36.22
CA GLU A 82 21.86 -7.06 -35.38
C GLU A 82 21.37 -5.91 -34.46
N ASN A 83 20.62 -4.94 -34.99
CA ASN A 83 20.02 -3.88 -34.20
C ASN A 83 19.00 -4.41 -33.20
N LEU A 84 18.21 -5.42 -33.57
CA LEU A 84 17.24 -6.06 -32.66
C LEU A 84 17.96 -6.87 -31.57
N GLN A 85 19.02 -7.60 -31.91
CA GLN A 85 19.88 -8.31 -30.95
C GLN A 85 20.55 -7.31 -29.99
N TYR A 86 21.02 -6.18 -30.50
CA TYR A 86 21.61 -5.09 -29.73
C TYR A 86 20.59 -4.45 -28.79
N VAL A 87 19.41 -4.07 -29.28
CA VAL A 87 18.32 -3.49 -28.48
C VAL A 87 17.83 -4.49 -27.45
N LYS A 88 17.68 -5.77 -27.80
CA LYS A 88 17.30 -6.84 -26.87
C LYS A 88 18.36 -7.06 -25.80
N GLY A 89 19.63 -7.09 -26.18
CA GLY A 89 20.75 -7.19 -25.25
C GLY A 89 20.80 -6.00 -24.29
N ARG A 90 20.61 -4.79 -24.80
CA ARG A 90 20.57 -3.55 -23.99
C ARG A 90 19.34 -3.48 -23.09
N ALA A 91 18.18 -3.94 -23.56
CA ALA A 91 16.96 -4.04 -22.77
C ALA A 91 17.08 -5.11 -21.67
N ILE A 92 17.68 -6.26 -21.95
CA ILE A 92 17.95 -7.30 -20.94
C ILE A 92 18.98 -6.81 -19.91
N ALA A 93 20.04 -6.12 -20.34
CA ALA A 93 21.02 -5.53 -19.44
C ALA A 93 20.42 -4.42 -18.56
N HIS A 94 19.56 -3.56 -19.14
CA HIS A 94 18.84 -2.52 -18.40
C HIS A 94 17.81 -3.11 -17.41
N SER A 95 17.06 -4.13 -17.84
CA SER A 95 16.13 -4.88 -16.99
C SER A 95 16.85 -5.58 -15.83
N GLY A 96 18.00 -6.21 -16.10
CA GLY A 96 18.86 -6.82 -15.09
C GLY A 96 19.43 -5.81 -14.10
N ARG A 97 19.82 -4.61 -14.56
CA ARG A 97 20.24 -3.48 -13.71
C ARG A 97 19.13 -3.03 -12.74
N GLN A 98 17.87 -3.10 -13.14
CA GLN A 98 16.70 -2.77 -12.30
C GLN A 98 16.21 -3.96 -11.44
N GLY A 99 16.96 -5.07 -11.38
CA GLY A 99 16.59 -6.26 -10.61
C GLY A 99 15.40 -7.03 -11.18
N PHE A 100 15.10 -6.87 -12.47
CA PHE A 100 14.05 -7.61 -13.14
C PHE A 100 14.66 -8.65 -14.09
N ILE A 101 14.58 -9.93 -13.70
CA ILE A 101 14.98 -11.06 -14.55
C ILE A 101 13.72 -11.62 -15.22
N ALA A 102 13.85 -12.06 -16.48
CA ALA A 102 12.81 -12.82 -17.18
C ALA A 102 12.29 -14.05 -16.42
N GLU A 103 13.06 -14.61 -15.48
CA GLU A 103 12.65 -15.71 -14.60
C GLU A 103 11.54 -15.31 -13.62
N MET A 104 11.45 -14.02 -13.26
CA MET A 104 10.35 -13.50 -12.42
C MET A 104 9.00 -13.49 -13.16
N LEU A 105 9.01 -13.60 -14.49
CA LEU A 105 7.82 -13.80 -15.33
C LEU A 105 7.43 -15.27 -15.48
N SER A 106 8.13 -16.19 -14.79
CA SER A 106 7.75 -17.60 -14.75
C SER A 106 6.33 -17.74 -14.20
N TYR A 107 5.57 -18.67 -14.78
CA TYR A 107 4.21 -18.99 -14.33
C TYR A 107 4.18 -19.34 -12.83
N ALA A 108 5.20 -20.05 -12.34
CA ALA A 108 5.34 -20.40 -10.93
C ALA A 108 5.45 -19.16 -10.02
N TYR A 109 6.14 -18.11 -10.45
CA TYR A 109 6.30 -16.88 -9.70
C TYR A 109 5.03 -16.03 -9.76
N LEU A 110 4.48 -15.85 -10.96
CA LEU A 110 3.33 -14.98 -11.21
C LEU A 110 2.05 -15.53 -10.59
N SER A 111 1.84 -16.85 -10.59
CA SER A 111 0.67 -17.49 -9.96
C SER A 111 0.62 -17.27 -8.45
N ARG A 112 1.77 -17.33 -7.75
CA ARG A 112 1.88 -17.05 -6.31
C ARG A 112 1.64 -15.59 -5.98
N PHE A 113 2.17 -14.69 -6.81
CA PHE A 113 1.93 -13.26 -6.66
C PHE A 113 0.45 -12.92 -6.91
N ALA A 114 -0.14 -13.47 -7.98
CA ALA A 114 -1.57 -13.32 -8.28
C ALA A 114 -2.46 -13.89 -7.17
N PHE A 115 -2.10 -15.04 -6.58
CA PHE A 115 -2.81 -15.60 -5.44
C PHE A 115 -2.79 -14.66 -4.23
N SER A 116 -1.63 -14.10 -3.89
CA SER A 116 -1.51 -13.14 -2.81
C SER A 116 -2.34 -11.88 -3.05
N LEU A 117 -2.34 -11.37 -4.29
CA LEU A 117 -3.16 -10.22 -4.65
C LEU A 117 -4.66 -10.54 -4.59
N ALA A 118 -5.08 -11.71 -5.04
CA ALA A 118 -6.48 -12.14 -4.99
C ALA A 118 -6.98 -12.23 -3.54
N ILE A 119 -6.21 -12.86 -2.65
CA ILE A 119 -6.54 -12.92 -1.23
C ILE A 119 -6.59 -11.52 -0.61
N PHE A 120 -5.66 -10.65 -0.97
CA PHE A 120 -5.67 -9.27 -0.52
C PHE A 120 -6.90 -8.49 -0.96
N ALA A 121 -7.30 -8.62 -2.23
CA ALA A 121 -8.51 -7.97 -2.74
C ALA A 121 -9.78 -8.50 -2.05
N ILE A 122 -9.89 -9.82 -1.87
CA ILE A 122 -11.02 -10.44 -1.17
C ILE A 122 -11.06 -9.99 0.29
N ALA A 123 -9.95 -10.06 1.03
CA ALA A 123 -9.90 -9.67 2.42
C ALA A 123 -10.21 -8.17 2.63
N SER A 124 -9.71 -7.32 1.73
CA SER A 124 -9.98 -5.87 1.77
C SER A 124 -11.45 -5.57 1.48
N TYR A 125 -12.07 -6.28 0.53
CA TYR A 125 -13.51 -6.19 0.28
C TYR A 125 -14.34 -6.66 1.48
N LEU A 126 -13.99 -7.79 2.10
CA LEU A 126 -14.67 -8.28 3.30
C LEU A 126 -14.56 -7.29 4.46
N ASN A 127 -13.39 -6.66 4.62
CA ASN A 127 -13.19 -5.61 5.61
C ASN A 127 -14.04 -4.36 5.32
N ALA A 128 -14.07 -3.89 4.07
CA ALA A 128 -14.93 -2.78 3.65
C ALA A 128 -16.42 -3.10 3.83
N LEU A 129 -16.82 -4.35 3.58
CA LEU A 129 -18.18 -4.83 3.81
C LEU A 129 -18.54 -4.84 5.29
N ALA A 130 -17.64 -5.34 6.15
CA ALA A 130 -17.84 -5.32 7.59
C ALA A 130 -17.97 -3.88 8.12
N ALA A 131 -17.09 -2.97 7.68
CA ALA A 131 -17.14 -1.55 8.04
C ALA A 131 -18.42 -0.87 7.53
N ALA A 132 -18.85 -1.19 6.31
CA ALA A 132 -20.10 -0.69 5.77
C ALA A 132 -21.29 -1.15 6.63
N ILE A 133 -21.38 -2.45 6.94
CA ILE A 133 -22.44 -3.04 7.78
C ILE A 133 -22.43 -2.43 9.19
N ALA A 134 -21.26 -2.19 9.78
CA ALA A 134 -21.12 -1.54 11.08
C ALA A 134 -21.79 -0.15 11.11
N GLY A 135 -21.79 0.56 9.97
CA GLY A 135 -22.47 1.84 9.82
C GLY A 135 -24.00 1.78 9.95
N TRP A 136 -24.63 0.66 9.62
CA TRP A 136 -26.06 0.42 9.88
C TRP A 136 -26.31 0.00 11.33
N ARG A 137 -25.36 -0.71 11.94
CA ARG A 137 -25.46 -1.26 13.29
C ARG A 137 -24.91 -0.32 14.37
N THR A 138 -24.42 0.86 14.00
CA THR A 138 -23.79 1.80 14.93
C THR A 138 -24.82 2.24 15.98
N PRO A 139 -24.59 1.96 17.27
CA PRO A 139 -25.54 2.34 18.30
C PRO A 139 -25.51 3.86 18.54
N ASN A 140 -26.68 4.46 18.76
CA ASN A 140 -26.77 5.81 19.33
C ASN A 140 -26.72 5.69 20.86
N VAL A 141 -25.59 6.08 21.45
CA VAL A 141 -25.33 5.88 22.89
C VAL A 141 -25.63 7.16 23.68
N VAL A 142 -26.32 6.98 24.80
CA VAL A 142 -26.58 8.03 25.80
C VAL A 142 -25.80 7.66 27.06
N ILE A 143 -24.82 8.48 27.43
CA ILE A 143 -24.00 8.23 28.62
C ILE A 143 -24.69 8.87 29.83
N LEU A 144 -24.89 8.08 30.89
CA LEU A 144 -25.51 8.54 32.13
C LEU A 144 -24.44 8.97 33.15
N ASN A 145 -24.71 10.04 33.88
CA ASN A 145 -23.96 10.44 35.06
C ASN A 145 -24.25 9.48 36.24
N LEU A 146 -23.49 9.60 37.33
CA LEU A 146 -23.75 8.84 38.57
C LEU A 146 -25.20 8.99 39.06
N ASP A 147 -25.81 10.15 38.84
CA ASP A 147 -27.20 10.45 39.20
C ASP A 147 -28.23 9.88 38.21
N LYS A 148 -27.82 9.00 37.29
CA LYS A 148 -28.63 8.42 36.20
C LYS A 148 -29.24 9.45 35.24
N GLN A 149 -28.74 10.68 35.25
CA GLN A 149 -29.14 11.72 34.30
C GLN A 149 -28.29 11.67 33.03
N ASN A 150 -28.83 12.13 31.90
CA ASN A 150 -28.09 12.21 30.65
C ASN A 150 -26.93 13.20 30.78
N SER A 151 -25.70 12.72 30.61
CA SER A 151 -24.48 13.53 30.66
C SER A 151 -24.29 14.42 29.42
N GLY A 152 -25.07 14.19 28.36
CA GLY A 152 -24.90 14.85 27.06
C GLY A 152 -23.70 14.32 26.25
N LEU A 153 -22.88 13.43 26.83
CA LEU A 153 -21.75 12.81 26.14
C LEU A 153 -22.23 11.67 25.24
N LYS A 154 -21.71 11.67 24.00
CA LYS A 154 -22.03 10.66 22.96
C LYS A 154 -20.85 9.73 22.65
N THR A 155 -19.66 9.98 23.21
CA THR A 155 -18.42 9.24 22.97
C THR A 155 -17.95 8.52 24.22
N LEU A 156 -17.39 7.32 24.09
CA LEU A 156 -16.80 6.60 25.20
C LEU A 156 -15.61 7.37 25.80
N PRO A 157 -15.33 7.22 27.11
CA PRO A 157 -14.15 7.83 27.71
C PRO A 157 -12.88 7.24 27.09
N ASP A 158 -11.97 8.12 26.66
CA ASP A 158 -10.73 7.75 26.00
C ASP A 158 -9.59 8.65 26.47
N LEU A 159 -8.54 8.01 26.99
CA LEU A 159 -7.40 8.71 27.58
C LEU A 159 -6.68 9.61 26.56
N GLY A 160 -6.60 9.21 25.29
CA GLY A 160 -5.94 10.03 24.28
C GLY A 160 -6.77 11.22 23.86
N HIS A 161 -8.09 11.08 23.76
CA HIS A 161 -8.97 12.23 23.51
C HIS A 161 -8.89 13.25 24.64
N ASP A 162 -8.84 12.80 25.89
CA ASP A 162 -8.69 13.66 27.07
C ASP A 162 -7.31 14.34 27.12
N LEU A 163 -6.23 13.57 26.88
CA LEU A 163 -4.88 14.10 26.80
C LEU A 163 -4.73 15.11 25.65
N PHE A 164 -5.29 14.79 24.49
CA PHE A 164 -5.27 15.67 23.32
C PHE A 164 -5.98 16.99 23.62
N LYS A 165 -7.18 16.90 24.21
CA LYS A 165 -7.94 18.08 24.64
C LYS A 165 -7.14 18.92 25.63
N PHE A 166 -6.49 18.31 26.63
CA PHE A 166 -5.66 19.01 27.60
C PHE A 166 -4.49 19.76 26.94
N VAL A 167 -3.73 19.08 26.08
CA VAL A 167 -2.57 19.66 25.38
C VAL A 167 -3.00 20.78 24.44
N MET A 168 -4.03 20.56 23.63
CA MET A 168 -4.50 21.57 22.67
C MET A 168 -5.14 22.77 23.35
N THR A 169 -5.88 22.57 24.44
CA THR A 169 -6.42 23.70 25.23
C THR A 169 -5.29 24.56 25.79
N LYS A 170 -4.19 23.93 26.25
CA LYS A 170 -3.04 24.66 26.80
C LYS A 170 -2.26 25.44 25.73
N ILE A 171 -2.16 24.92 24.50
CA ILE A 171 -1.37 25.53 23.42
C ILE A 171 -2.21 26.52 22.59
N TYR A 172 -3.46 26.17 22.27
CA TYR A 172 -4.32 26.86 21.31
C TYR A 172 -5.62 27.43 21.93
N GLY A 173 -5.84 27.26 23.24
CA GLY A 173 -6.85 27.99 24.01
C GLY A 173 -8.29 27.48 23.93
N GLN A 174 -8.76 26.96 22.78
CA GLN A 174 -10.19 26.61 22.59
C GLN A 174 -10.45 25.36 21.73
N THR A 175 -9.45 24.68 21.18
CA THR A 175 -9.67 23.52 20.30
C THR A 175 -9.61 22.19 21.09
N ALA A 176 -10.73 21.48 21.15
CA ALA A 176 -10.84 20.20 21.85
C ALA A 176 -10.47 18.98 20.98
N TYR A 177 -10.41 19.18 19.67
CA TYR A 177 -10.02 18.20 18.64
C TYR A 177 -9.57 18.95 17.37
N ILE A 178 -8.97 18.24 16.42
CA ILE A 178 -8.57 18.78 15.11
C ILE A 178 -9.78 18.76 14.19
N GLU A 179 -10.20 19.92 13.70
CA GLU A 179 -11.35 20.04 12.77
C GLU A 179 -11.03 19.54 11.35
N TRP A 180 -9.76 19.49 10.97
CA TRP A 180 -9.32 18.94 9.69
C TRP A 180 -9.41 17.41 9.69
N PHE A 181 -10.61 16.91 9.39
CA PHE A 181 -10.93 15.48 9.40
C PHE A 181 -10.02 14.64 8.48
N ASP A 182 -9.64 15.18 7.31
CA ASP A 182 -8.84 14.47 6.30
C ASP A 182 -7.33 14.48 6.59
N LEU A 183 -6.88 15.16 7.66
CA LEU A 183 -5.46 15.25 8.01
C LEU A 183 -4.74 13.88 8.13
N PRO A 184 -5.34 12.84 8.77
CA PRO A 184 -4.72 11.51 8.81
C PRO A 184 -4.48 10.91 7.42
N ASP A 185 -5.37 11.18 6.46
CA ASP A 185 -5.30 10.64 5.11
C ASP A 185 -4.23 11.33 4.28
N GLU A 186 -4.00 12.63 4.50
CA GLU A 186 -2.89 13.35 3.89
C GLU A 186 -1.54 12.78 4.34
N PHE A 187 -1.40 12.49 5.64
CA PHE A 187 -0.22 11.77 6.13
C PHE A 187 -0.12 10.36 5.53
N LEU A 188 -1.25 9.67 5.39
CA LEU A 188 -1.31 8.33 4.82
C LEU A 188 -0.85 8.32 3.36
N ALA A 189 -1.35 9.25 2.55
CA ALA A 189 -0.96 9.44 1.17
C ALA A 189 0.52 9.86 1.06
N ALA A 190 0.98 10.80 1.88
CA ALA A 190 2.37 11.25 1.87
C ALA A 190 3.35 10.12 2.21
N VAL A 191 3.10 9.35 3.27
CA VAL A 191 3.92 8.19 3.65
C VAL A 191 3.79 7.07 2.61
N GLY A 192 2.57 6.79 2.17
CA GLY A 192 2.26 5.75 1.19
C GLY A 192 2.94 5.99 -0.16
N THR A 193 2.95 7.23 -0.66
CA THR A 193 3.61 7.60 -1.91
C THR A 193 5.13 7.45 -1.80
N VAL A 194 5.75 7.90 -0.70
CA VAL A 194 7.19 7.71 -0.49
C VAL A 194 7.55 6.23 -0.47
N VAL A 195 6.82 5.41 0.29
CA VAL A 195 7.04 3.95 0.31
C VAL A 195 6.75 3.31 -1.04
N GLY A 196 5.73 3.76 -1.77
CA GLY A 196 5.42 3.32 -3.13
C GLY A 196 6.57 3.57 -4.11
N ILE A 197 7.16 4.77 -4.07
CA ILE A 197 8.34 5.10 -4.88
C ILE A 197 9.53 4.20 -4.51
N LEU A 198 9.78 3.99 -3.21
CA LEU A 198 10.83 3.07 -2.76
C LEU A 198 10.61 1.66 -3.26
N LEU A 199 9.36 1.17 -3.23
CA LEU A 199 9.00 -0.16 -3.74
C LEU A 199 9.22 -0.27 -5.24
N ILE A 200 8.85 0.74 -6.04
CA ILE A 200 9.07 0.73 -7.49
C ILE A 200 10.57 0.60 -7.83
N VAL A 201 11.41 1.32 -7.09
CA VAL A 201 12.87 1.31 -7.28
C VAL A 201 13.53 0.06 -6.69
N HIS A 202 12.85 -0.66 -5.79
CA HIS A 202 13.42 -1.80 -5.09
C HIS A 202 13.71 -2.98 -6.05
N PRO A 203 14.92 -3.58 -6.01
CA PRO A 203 15.24 -4.73 -6.88
C PRO A 203 14.34 -5.95 -6.59
N ARG A 204 13.95 -6.14 -5.32
CA ARG A 204 13.06 -7.23 -4.87
C ARG A 204 11.58 -6.83 -4.72
N ARG A 205 11.10 -5.87 -5.53
CA ARG A 205 9.77 -5.26 -5.38
C ARG A 205 8.61 -6.26 -5.38
N LEU A 206 8.65 -7.28 -6.24
CA LEU A 206 7.59 -8.26 -6.35
C LEU A 206 7.51 -9.18 -5.13
N LEU A 207 8.65 -9.59 -4.57
CA LEU A 207 8.70 -10.33 -3.30
C LEU A 207 8.13 -9.50 -2.15
N ILE A 208 8.53 -8.22 -2.03
CA ILE A 208 8.03 -7.36 -0.96
C ILE A 208 6.54 -7.14 -1.09
N LEU A 209 6.05 -6.90 -2.31
CA LEU A 209 4.63 -6.69 -2.56
C LEU A 209 3.81 -7.96 -2.29
N ARG A 210 4.29 -9.15 -2.68
CA ARG A 210 3.67 -10.43 -2.33
C ARG A 210 3.56 -10.61 -0.81
N ARG A 211 4.62 -10.31 -0.06
CA ARG A 211 4.60 -10.42 1.41
C ARG A 211 3.69 -9.39 2.04
N PHE A 212 3.74 -8.15 1.56
CA PHE A 212 2.86 -7.07 2.02
C PHE A 212 1.38 -7.43 1.80
N CYS A 213 1.00 -7.88 0.60
CA CYS A 213 -0.36 -8.30 0.30
C CYS A 213 -0.82 -9.45 1.21
N ALA A 214 0.02 -10.48 1.42
CA ALA A 214 -0.32 -11.61 2.29
C ALA A 214 -0.52 -11.19 3.75
N ILE A 215 0.41 -10.39 4.30
CA ILE A 215 0.33 -9.88 5.68
C ILE A 215 -0.90 -8.98 5.84
N PHE A 216 -1.08 -8.02 4.94
CA PHE A 216 -2.18 -7.07 5.03
C PHE A 216 -3.54 -7.75 4.84
N ALA A 217 -3.63 -8.77 3.99
CA ALA A 217 -4.85 -9.56 3.85
C ALA A 217 -5.22 -10.28 5.16
N CYS A 218 -4.25 -10.91 5.83
CA CYS A 218 -4.47 -11.55 7.13
C CYS A 218 -5.00 -10.55 8.16
N ILE A 219 -4.39 -9.37 8.21
CA ILE A 219 -4.79 -8.28 9.11
C ILE A 219 -6.21 -7.78 8.79
N ASN A 220 -6.53 -7.54 7.51
CA ASN A 220 -7.86 -7.10 7.07
C ASN A 220 -8.94 -8.15 7.36
N LEU A 221 -8.62 -9.45 7.28
CA LEU A 221 -9.56 -10.51 7.62
C LEU A 221 -9.87 -10.53 9.12
N MET A 222 -8.84 -10.42 9.98
CA MET A 222 -9.04 -10.32 11.44
C MET A 222 -9.88 -9.09 11.79
N ARG A 223 -9.60 -7.95 11.14
CA ARG A 223 -10.42 -6.74 11.27
C ARG A 223 -11.87 -6.98 10.90
N ALA A 224 -12.11 -7.56 9.72
CA ALA A 224 -13.45 -7.82 9.22
C ALA A 224 -14.26 -8.68 10.20
N CYS A 225 -13.63 -9.70 10.79
CA CYS A 225 -14.26 -10.53 11.82
C CYS A 225 -14.62 -9.71 13.06
N CYS A 226 -13.71 -8.90 13.60
CA CYS A 226 -13.97 -8.08 14.79
C CYS A 226 -15.11 -7.08 14.56
N VAL A 227 -15.06 -6.32 13.46
CA VAL A 227 -16.04 -5.29 13.12
C VAL A 227 -17.42 -5.89 12.79
N ALA A 228 -17.46 -7.08 12.17
CA ALA A 228 -18.72 -7.76 11.86
C ALA A 228 -19.44 -8.28 13.12
N VAL A 229 -18.67 -8.74 14.12
CA VAL A 229 -19.22 -9.31 15.35
C VAL A 229 -19.69 -8.21 16.32
N THR A 230 -18.89 -7.15 16.51
CA THR A 230 -19.20 -6.10 17.48
C THR A 230 -18.93 -4.71 16.91
N SER A 231 -19.94 -3.83 17.00
CA SER A 231 -19.84 -2.43 16.60
C SER A 231 -19.87 -1.54 17.84
N LEU A 232 -18.86 -0.68 17.98
CA LEU A 232 -18.74 0.28 19.07
C LEU A 232 -19.35 1.64 18.67
N PRO A 233 -19.77 2.47 19.64
CA PRO A 233 -20.22 3.82 19.36
C PRO A 233 -19.11 4.67 18.77
N ASP A 234 -19.47 5.46 17.78
CA ASP A 234 -18.54 6.23 16.97
C ASP A 234 -17.94 7.42 17.74
N ALA A 235 -16.62 7.60 17.66
CA ALA A 235 -15.93 8.75 18.26
C ALA A 235 -16.01 10.01 17.38
N SER A 236 -16.23 9.85 16.08
CA SER A 236 -16.12 10.91 15.09
C SER A 236 -17.32 11.86 15.14
N PRO A 237 -17.10 13.18 15.24
CA PRO A 237 -18.18 14.18 15.15
C PRO A 237 -19.02 14.05 13.87
N MET A 238 -18.40 13.65 12.75
CA MET A 238 -19.10 13.49 11.47
C MET A 238 -20.11 12.34 11.52
N CYS A 239 -19.75 11.22 12.15
CA CYS A 239 -20.62 10.07 12.29
C CYS A 239 -21.73 10.29 13.33
N ILE A 240 -21.43 11.05 14.39
CA ILE A 240 -22.40 11.48 15.40
C ILE A 240 -23.48 12.37 14.76
N SER A 241 -23.09 13.31 13.88
CA SER A 241 -24.03 14.22 13.22
C SER A 241 -25.08 13.54 12.34
N GLN A 242 -24.88 12.27 11.98
CA GLN A 242 -25.85 11.47 11.23
C GLN A 242 -27.09 11.11 12.06
N PHE A 243 -26.99 11.13 13.39
CA PHE A 243 -28.14 10.90 14.27
C PHE A 243 -28.92 12.19 14.58
N ASP A 244 -28.32 13.35 14.33
CA ASP A 244 -28.94 14.67 14.56
C ASP A 244 -29.76 15.16 13.36
N SER A 245 -29.57 14.57 12.17
CA SER A 245 -30.28 14.94 10.93
C SER A 245 -30.90 13.71 10.26
N GLU A 246 -32.24 13.71 10.10
CA GLU A 246 -32.98 12.65 9.40
C GLU A 246 -32.45 12.39 7.99
N VAL A 247 -32.03 13.44 7.27
CA VAL A 247 -31.56 13.34 5.88
C VAL A 247 -30.20 12.64 5.78
N ARG A 248 -29.27 12.88 6.72
CA ARG A 248 -27.93 12.27 6.72
C ARG A 248 -27.93 10.84 7.25
N GLY A 249 -28.82 10.53 8.18
CA GLY A 249 -28.96 9.21 8.81
C GLY A 249 -29.92 8.26 8.12
N LEU A 250 -30.67 8.69 7.10
CA LEU A 250 -31.77 7.93 6.47
C LEU A 250 -31.36 6.51 6.04
N TYR A 251 -30.12 6.29 5.64
CA TYR A 251 -29.68 4.96 5.23
C TYR A 251 -29.72 3.94 6.38
N LYS A 252 -29.60 4.38 7.65
CA LYS A 252 -29.61 3.52 8.84
C LYS A 252 -30.98 2.89 9.11
N SER A 253 -32.07 3.52 8.68
CA SER A 253 -33.43 3.00 8.82
C SER A 253 -33.87 2.08 7.65
N LEU A 254 -33.05 1.95 6.61
CA LEU A 254 -33.31 1.11 5.44
C LEU A 254 -32.75 -0.31 5.63
N PRO A 255 -33.29 -1.32 4.91
CA PRO A 255 -32.75 -2.67 4.95
C PRO A 255 -31.28 -2.69 4.50
N ILE A 256 -30.46 -3.41 5.27
CA ILE A 256 -29.00 -3.50 5.11
C ILE A 256 -28.65 -4.15 3.77
N PHE A 257 -29.26 -5.30 3.46
CA PHE A 257 -29.04 -6.06 2.24
C PHE A 257 -30.09 -5.72 1.18
N PRO A 258 -29.72 -5.61 -0.11
CA PRO A 258 -28.39 -5.83 -0.72
C PRO A 258 -27.49 -4.59 -0.76
N LYS A 259 -27.94 -3.43 -0.25
CA LYS A 259 -27.25 -2.13 -0.37
C LYS A 259 -25.85 -2.12 0.24
N ALA A 260 -25.61 -2.92 1.28
CA ALA A 260 -24.30 -3.06 1.93
C ALA A 260 -23.21 -3.53 0.95
N PHE A 261 -23.49 -4.48 0.05
CA PHE A 261 -22.50 -4.96 -0.93
C PHE A 261 -22.07 -3.85 -1.90
N GLY A 262 -23.04 -3.10 -2.43
CA GLY A 262 -22.75 -1.97 -3.31
C GLY A 262 -22.00 -0.85 -2.61
N ARG A 263 -22.30 -0.57 -1.33
CA ARG A 263 -21.57 0.43 -0.54
C ARG A 263 -20.14 -0.03 -0.24
N ALA A 264 -19.93 -1.30 0.11
CA ALA A 264 -18.61 -1.88 0.33
C ALA A 264 -17.72 -1.75 -0.91
N TRP A 265 -18.27 -2.06 -2.08
CA TRP A 265 -17.57 -1.87 -3.35
C TRP A 265 -17.21 -0.40 -3.60
N LYS A 266 -18.15 0.52 -3.36
CA LYS A 266 -17.90 1.96 -3.51
C LYS A 266 -16.85 2.49 -2.53
N VAL A 267 -16.83 2.01 -1.29
CA VAL A 267 -15.79 2.37 -0.29
C VAL A 267 -14.42 1.93 -0.80
N LEU A 268 -14.29 0.70 -1.31
CA LEU A 268 -13.03 0.16 -1.81
C LEU A 268 -12.51 0.89 -3.06
N VAL A 269 -13.42 1.30 -3.96
CA VAL A 269 -13.05 1.96 -5.25
C VAL A 269 -12.94 3.48 -5.10
N ARG A 270 -13.76 4.10 -4.24
CA ARG A 270 -13.84 5.55 -3.99
C ARG A 270 -13.99 5.83 -2.49
N PRO A 271 -12.89 5.76 -1.74
CA PRO A 271 -12.85 6.04 -0.31
C PRO A 271 -13.26 7.49 -0.02
N SER A 272 -12.77 8.40 -0.87
CA SER A 272 -13.04 9.84 -0.90
C SER A 272 -14.47 10.27 -1.12
N GLN A 273 -15.43 9.34 -1.20
CA GLN A 273 -16.84 9.66 -1.36
C GLN A 273 -17.70 9.01 -0.26
N HIS A 274 -17.13 8.17 0.59
CA HIS A 274 -17.88 7.35 1.53
C HIS A 274 -17.19 7.22 2.89
N ILE A 275 -17.70 7.98 3.87
CA ILE A 275 -17.33 7.82 5.28
C ILE A 275 -17.91 6.51 5.81
N THR A 276 -17.06 5.67 6.38
CA THR A 276 -17.44 4.52 7.21
C THR A 276 -17.61 4.99 8.65
N CYS A 277 -18.66 4.52 9.31
CA CYS A 277 -18.96 4.83 10.69
C CYS A 277 -19.18 3.52 11.46
N GLY A 278 -18.87 3.51 12.75
CA GLY A 278 -19.05 2.35 13.62
C GLY A 278 -17.99 1.25 13.48
N ASP A 279 -16.94 1.46 12.69
CA ASP A 279 -15.79 0.57 12.56
C ASP A 279 -14.66 0.92 13.55
N MET A 280 -15.07 1.26 14.78
CA MET A 280 -14.25 1.63 15.93
C MET A 280 -13.64 0.42 16.64
N VAL A 281 -13.22 -0.57 15.86
CA VAL A 281 -12.38 -1.66 16.31
C VAL A 281 -11.30 -1.80 15.26
N PHE A 282 -10.05 -1.66 15.70
CA PHE A 282 -8.87 -1.95 14.88
C PHE A 282 -8.66 -0.97 13.72
N SER A 283 -7.82 0.06 13.90
CA SER A 283 -7.66 1.13 12.91
C SER A 283 -6.90 0.71 11.64
N GLY A 284 -7.56 0.76 10.47
CA GLY A 284 -6.95 0.45 9.17
C GLY A 284 -5.84 1.41 8.75
N HIS A 285 -6.01 2.71 9.02
CA HIS A 285 -4.99 3.74 8.79
C HIS A 285 -3.71 3.44 9.58
N THR A 286 -3.86 3.10 10.87
CA THR A 286 -2.73 2.74 11.74
C THR A 286 -2.03 1.47 11.26
N VAL A 287 -2.78 0.45 10.83
CA VAL A 287 -2.21 -0.76 10.21
C VAL A 287 -1.32 -0.40 9.03
N PHE A 288 -1.80 0.45 8.11
CA PHE A 288 -1.02 0.82 6.94
C PHE A 288 0.24 1.63 7.29
N PHE A 289 0.16 2.60 8.21
CA PHE A 289 1.33 3.30 8.72
C PHE A 289 2.37 2.33 9.30
N MET A 290 1.93 1.39 10.12
CA MET A 290 2.80 0.38 10.71
C MET A 290 3.44 -0.53 9.66
N LEU A 291 2.68 -0.98 8.65
CA LEU A 291 3.23 -1.77 7.55
C LEU A 291 4.27 -0.96 6.73
N CYS A 292 4.01 0.32 6.47
CA CYS A 292 4.97 1.22 5.82
C CYS A 292 6.28 1.33 6.62
N CYS A 293 6.19 1.56 7.94
CA CYS A 293 7.35 1.59 8.82
C CYS A 293 8.10 0.25 8.83
N MET A 294 7.40 -0.88 8.86
CA MET A 294 8.00 -2.21 8.88
C MET A 294 8.66 -2.59 7.55
N ILE A 295 8.07 -2.21 6.41
CA ILE A 295 8.71 -2.34 5.09
C ILE A 295 10.03 -1.59 5.08
N VAL A 296 10.00 -0.31 5.46
CA VAL A 296 11.16 0.56 5.44
C VAL A 296 12.24 0.09 6.42
N LYS A 297 11.84 -0.45 7.59
CA LYS A 297 12.76 -1.04 8.57
C LYS A 297 13.46 -2.28 8.02
N THR A 298 12.71 -3.18 7.41
CA THR A 298 13.15 -4.55 7.07
C THR A 298 13.84 -4.61 5.70
N TYR A 299 13.30 -3.92 4.70
CA TYR A 299 13.71 -4.04 3.30
C TYR A 299 14.50 -2.81 2.80
N CYS A 300 14.27 -1.61 3.35
CA CYS A 300 15.02 -0.41 2.95
C CYS A 300 16.33 -0.26 3.75
N VAL A 301 17.19 -1.28 3.69
CA VAL A 301 18.55 -1.26 4.26
C VAL A 301 19.57 -0.92 3.17
N LYS A 302 20.64 -0.20 3.51
CA LYS A 302 21.72 0.20 2.58
C LYS A 302 22.31 -0.98 1.81
N SER A 303 22.34 -2.16 2.42
CA SER A 303 22.82 -3.39 1.79
C SER A 303 21.96 -3.80 0.60
N GLU A 304 20.64 -3.62 0.68
CA GLU A 304 19.67 -4.08 -0.32
C GLU A 304 19.30 -3.02 -1.34
N LEU A 305 19.12 -1.76 -0.91
CA LEU A 305 18.80 -0.64 -1.79
C LEU A 305 20.07 0.03 -2.32
N ASN A 306 20.94 -0.76 -2.96
CA ASN A 306 22.24 -0.33 -3.46
C ASN A 306 22.17 0.23 -4.89
N THR A 307 21.25 1.17 -5.13
CA THR A 307 21.20 1.93 -6.38
C THR A 307 22.37 2.92 -6.47
N PRO A 308 22.82 3.33 -7.67
CA PRO A 308 23.94 4.25 -7.84
C PRO A 308 23.74 5.55 -7.06
N PHE A 309 22.50 6.04 -7.05
CA PHE A 309 22.08 7.23 -6.31
C PHE A 309 22.21 7.05 -4.79
N THR A 310 21.70 5.95 -4.25
CA THR A 310 21.74 5.67 -2.80
C THR A 310 23.15 5.36 -2.30
N ARG A 311 24.01 4.80 -3.15
CA ARG A 311 25.43 4.57 -2.84
C ARG A 311 26.18 5.90 -2.71
N ARG A 312 25.90 6.85 -3.61
CA ARG A 312 26.50 8.19 -3.59
C ARG A 312 25.95 9.05 -2.44
N TYR A 313 24.66 8.95 -2.16
CA TYR A 313 23.97 9.75 -1.14
C TYR A 313 23.39 8.90 -0.02
N SER A 314 24.26 8.32 0.81
CA SER A 314 23.81 7.40 1.87
C SER A 314 22.96 8.05 2.96
N TYR A 315 23.02 9.37 3.12
CA TYR A 315 22.15 10.12 4.05
C TYR A 315 20.67 10.13 3.60
N VAL A 316 20.40 9.98 2.30
CA VAL A 316 19.03 10.02 1.76
C VAL A 316 18.18 8.88 2.33
N LEU A 317 18.76 7.68 2.46
CA LEU A 317 18.06 6.56 3.10
C LEU A 317 17.67 6.87 4.55
N TRP A 318 18.57 7.51 5.29
CA TRP A 318 18.30 7.86 6.68
C TRP A 318 17.20 8.92 6.78
N MET A 319 17.26 9.96 5.93
CA MET A 319 16.22 10.98 5.80
C MET A 319 14.86 10.37 5.47
N VAL A 320 14.80 9.47 4.48
CA VAL A 320 13.54 8.81 4.08
C VAL A 320 12.99 7.92 5.19
N ARG A 321 13.86 7.16 5.90
CA ARG A 321 13.44 6.36 7.06
C ARG A 321 12.85 7.24 8.16
N TYR A 322 13.54 8.32 8.49
CA TYR A 322 13.09 9.25 9.51
C TYR A 322 11.77 9.90 9.10
N TYR A 323 11.65 10.37 7.86
CA TYR A 323 10.41 10.92 7.30
C TYR A 323 9.24 9.94 7.42
N VAL A 324 9.43 8.66 7.07
CA VAL A 324 8.37 7.65 7.18
C VAL A 324 7.99 7.41 8.65
N TYR A 325 8.96 7.35 9.57
CA TYR A 325 8.67 7.14 10.99
C TYR A 325 8.00 8.35 11.64
N THR A 326 8.48 9.56 11.37
CA THR A 326 7.86 10.79 11.88
C THR A 326 6.50 11.02 11.25
N GLY A 327 6.37 10.83 9.93
CA GLY A 327 5.10 10.95 9.21
C GLY A 327 4.06 9.96 9.71
N ALA A 328 4.46 8.71 9.95
CA ALA A 328 3.58 7.73 10.57
C ALA A 328 3.20 8.08 12.01
N ALA A 329 4.14 8.57 12.83
CA ALA A 329 3.86 8.98 14.20
C ALA A 329 2.89 10.18 14.25
N PHE A 330 3.10 11.19 13.40
CA PHE A 330 2.20 12.34 13.27
C PHE A 330 0.83 11.93 12.70
N GLY A 331 0.81 11.02 11.71
CA GLY A 331 -0.43 10.46 11.18
C GLY A 331 -1.23 9.72 12.25
N ILE A 332 -0.59 8.85 13.03
CA ILE A 332 -1.22 8.14 14.15
C ILE A 332 -1.73 9.11 15.22
N PHE A 333 -0.95 10.15 15.54
CA PHE A 333 -1.39 11.20 16.46
C PHE A 333 -2.58 11.98 15.90
N ALA A 334 -2.60 12.29 14.60
CA ALA A 334 -3.71 12.94 13.93
C ALA A 334 -4.99 12.08 13.96
N ILE A 335 -4.90 10.75 13.82
CA ILE A 335 -6.06 9.85 13.94
C ILE A 335 -6.77 10.03 15.29
N VAL A 336 -6.00 10.08 16.39
CA VAL A 336 -6.56 10.31 17.73
C VAL A 336 -7.06 11.75 17.88
N GLY A 337 -6.30 12.72 17.34
CA GLY A 337 -6.61 14.15 17.43
C GLY A 337 -7.86 14.59 16.67
N THR A 338 -8.17 13.97 15.52
CA THR A 338 -9.42 14.18 14.77
C THR A 338 -10.59 13.36 15.32
N ARG A 339 -10.34 12.53 16.34
CA ARG A 339 -11.29 11.53 16.89
C ARG A 339 -11.79 10.55 15.82
N LEU A 340 -10.95 10.26 14.83
CA LEU A 340 -11.27 9.26 13.80
C LEU A 340 -11.33 7.86 14.41
N HIS A 341 -10.48 7.56 15.39
CA HIS A 341 -10.51 6.33 16.17
C HIS A 341 -10.23 6.59 17.65
N TYR A 342 -10.59 5.62 18.49
CA TYR A 342 -10.15 5.60 19.89
C TYR A 342 -8.67 5.24 19.99
N THR A 343 -8.02 5.61 21.09
CA THR A 343 -6.63 5.20 21.36
C THR A 343 -6.49 3.68 21.45
N LEU A 344 -7.50 3.00 21.98
CA LEU A 344 -7.54 1.55 22.03
C LEU A 344 -7.37 0.93 20.63
N ASP A 345 -8.08 1.46 19.64
CA ASP A 345 -8.02 0.97 18.25
C ASP A 345 -6.63 1.11 17.65
N VAL A 346 -5.98 2.23 17.94
CA VAL A 346 -4.62 2.54 17.49
C VAL A 346 -3.62 1.58 18.13
N LEU A 347 -3.71 1.38 19.45
CA LEU A 347 -2.78 0.50 20.18
C LEU A 347 -2.92 -0.96 19.76
N ILE A 348 -4.15 -1.45 19.61
CA ILE A 348 -4.40 -2.82 19.12
C ILE A 348 -3.89 -2.95 17.68
N ALA A 349 -4.12 -1.96 16.81
CA ALA A 349 -3.61 -1.97 15.45
C ALA A 349 -2.08 -2.05 15.39
N VAL A 350 -1.37 -1.26 16.22
CA VAL A 350 0.09 -1.32 16.35
C VAL A 350 0.55 -2.70 16.80
N TYR A 351 -0.07 -3.24 17.86
CA TYR A 351 0.30 -4.54 18.41
C TYR A 351 0.11 -5.68 17.43
N ILE A 352 -1.10 -5.84 16.86
CA ILE A 352 -1.41 -6.94 15.95
C ILE A 352 -0.58 -6.82 14.67
N THR A 353 -0.41 -5.61 14.11
CA THR A 353 0.40 -5.43 12.90
C THR A 353 1.84 -5.88 13.13
N ALA A 354 2.43 -5.51 14.28
CA ALA A 354 3.76 -5.96 14.65
C ALA A 354 3.81 -7.49 14.84
N GLN A 355 2.85 -8.07 15.56
CA GLN A 355 2.80 -9.51 15.81
C GLN A 355 2.66 -10.33 14.53
N VAL A 356 1.74 -9.96 13.63
CA VAL A 356 1.57 -10.64 12.33
C VAL A 356 2.83 -10.49 11.49
N TRP A 357 3.43 -9.29 11.47
CA TRP A 357 4.68 -9.06 10.73
C TRP A 357 5.80 -9.99 11.21
N PHE A 358 6.07 -10.01 12.53
CA PHE A 358 7.13 -10.85 13.09
C PHE A 358 6.83 -12.34 12.93
N THR A 359 5.58 -12.76 13.18
CA THR A 359 5.15 -14.15 13.01
C THR A 359 5.32 -14.60 11.56
N TYR A 360 4.91 -13.78 10.59
CA TYR A 360 5.08 -14.08 9.16
C TYR A 360 6.55 -14.32 8.81
N HIS A 361 7.45 -13.42 9.23
CA HIS A 361 8.87 -13.54 8.94
C HIS A 361 9.54 -14.71 9.70
N TRP A 362 9.09 -14.98 10.92
CA TRP A 362 9.55 -16.14 11.69
C TRP A 362 9.16 -17.47 11.02
N LEU A 363 7.93 -17.57 10.52
CA LEU A 363 7.46 -18.75 9.76
C LEU A 363 8.22 -18.90 8.44
N CYS A 364 8.56 -17.81 7.76
CA CYS A 364 9.41 -17.86 6.57
C CYS A 364 10.81 -18.41 6.87
N ALA A 365 11.36 -18.14 8.05
CA ALA A 365 12.67 -18.65 8.47
C ALA A 365 12.63 -20.12 8.93
N HIS A 366 11.46 -20.63 9.33
CA HIS A 366 11.28 -21.98 9.86
C HIS A 366 10.22 -22.76 9.06
N PRO A 367 10.54 -23.22 7.83
CA PRO A 367 9.56 -23.86 6.94
C PRO A 367 8.96 -25.14 7.53
N LYS A 368 9.69 -25.84 8.42
CA LYS A 368 9.20 -27.06 9.10
C LYS A 368 8.01 -26.80 10.04
N SER A 369 7.92 -25.61 10.63
CA SER A 369 6.83 -25.20 11.53
C SER A 369 5.79 -24.31 10.85
N SER A 370 5.92 -24.11 9.53
CA SER A 370 5.08 -23.20 8.76
C SER A 370 3.90 -23.92 8.10
N PHE A 371 2.84 -23.15 7.82
CA PHE A 371 1.63 -23.68 7.19
C PHE A 371 1.90 -24.09 5.74
N ARG A 372 1.20 -25.12 5.25
CA ARG A 372 1.34 -25.61 3.86
C ARG A 372 1.18 -24.50 2.81
N VAL A 373 0.21 -23.62 3.00
CA VAL A 373 -0.06 -22.49 2.09
C VAL A 373 1.09 -21.49 2.10
N LEU A 374 1.65 -21.18 3.28
CA LEU A 374 2.78 -20.26 3.40
C LEU A 374 4.06 -20.86 2.82
N ASN A 375 4.30 -22.16 3.04
CA ASN A 375 5.41 -22.88 2.42
C ASN A 375 5.31 -22.94 0.90
N TRP A 376 4.09 -23.11 0.36
CA TRP A 376 3.86 -23.01 -1.07
C TRP A 376 4.12 -21.59 -1.58
N LEU A 377 3.68 -20.57 -0.85
CA LEU A 377 3.83 -19.16 -1.22
C LEU A 377 5.30 -18.69 -1.20
N GLU A 378 6.09 -19.17 -0.24
CA GLU A 378 7.51 -18.84 -0.02
C GLU A 378 8.47 -19.97 -0.45
N HIS A 379 8.05 -20.78 -1.42
CA HIS A 379 8.82 -21.94 -1.89
C HIS A 379 10.26 -21.55 -2.31
N GLU A 380 11.24 -22.44 -2.06
CA GLU A 380 12.67 -22.16 -2.26
C GLU A 380 13.01 -21.71 -3.68
N GLU A 381 12.32 -22.22 -4.69
CA GLU A 381 12.48 -21.83 -6.11
C GLU A 381 12.25 -20.33 -6.33
N VAL A 382 11.27 -19.73 -5.62
CA VAL A 382 10.93 -18.31 -5.73
C VAL A 382 12.02 -17.48 -5.06
N HIS A 383 12.46 -17.94 -3.88
CA HIS A 383 13.53 -17.28 -3.13
C HIS A 383 14.86 -17.30 -3.90
N PHE A 384 15.13 -18.38 -4.63
CA PHE A 384 16.31 -18.47 -5.51
C PHE A 384 16.24 -17.47 -6.65
N ILE A 385 15.10 -17.37 -7.35
CA ILE A 385 14.89 -16.40 -8.43
C ILE A 385 15.05 -14.95 -7.92
N ASP A 386 14.48 -14.64 -6.75
CA ASP A 386 14.61 -13.31 -6.14
C ASP A 386 16.06 -13.00 -5.69
N LEU A 387 16.76 -13.99 -5.15
CA LEU A 387 18.19 -13.87 -4.81
C LEU A 387 19.05 -13.66 -6.04
N ASP A 388 18.78 -14.39 -7.13
CA ASP A 388 19.52 -14.23 -8.38
C ASP A 388 19.26 -12.87 -9.03
N ALA A 389 18.00 -12.41 -9.02
CA ALA A 389 17.61 -11.05 -9.44
C ALA A 389 18.37 -9.98 -8.66
N TYR A 390 18.45 -10.16 -7.35
CA TYR A 390 19.18 -9.27 -6.48
C TYR A 390 20.71 -9.31 -6.73
N ARG A 391 21.30 -10.49 -6.92
CA ARG A 391 22.73 -10.64 -7.23
C ARG A 391 23.10 -10.03 -8.59
N LYS A 392 22.29 -10.26 -9.62
CA LYS A 392 22.50 -9.68 -10.95
C LYS A 392 22.45 -8.16 -10.91
N ALA A 393 21.43 -7.58 -10.27
CA ALA A 393 21.36 -6.13 -10.06
C ALA A 393 22.63 -5.59 -9.38
N ARG A 394 23.08 -6.24 -8.30
CA ARG A 394 24.29 -5.82 -7.56
C ARG A 394 25.56 -5.89 -8.39
N ARG A 395 25.75 -6.94 -9.20
CA ARG A 395 26.92 -7.10 -10.09
C ARG A 395 26.94 -6.04 -11.19
N SER A 396 25.80 -5.72 -11.78
CA SER A 396 25.70 -4.68 -12.81
C SER A 396 26.12 -3.30 -12.30
N PHE A 397 25.90 -3.01 -11.01
CA PHE A 397 26.37 -1.77 -10.38
C PHE A 397 27.85 -1.82 -9.93
N GLY A 398 28.50 -2.97 -9.99
CA GLY A 398 29.93 -3.13 -9.69
C GLY A 398 30.81 -2.90 -10.94
N LEU A 399 30.35 -3.37 -12.10
CA LEU A 399 31.04 -3.25 -13.39
C LEU A 399 31.13 -1.79 -13.90
N ASP A 400 30.11 -0.96 -13.65
CA ASP A 400 30.18 0.48 -13.96
C ASP A 400 31.36 1.16 -13.25
N LYS A 401 31.81 0.65 -12.09
CA LYS A 401 32.95 1.23 -11.34
C LYS A 401 34.29 0.89 -11.98
N SER A 402 34.46 -0.33 -12.50
CA SER A 402 35.69 -0.70 -13.23
C SER A 402 35.79 0.01 -14.58
N ASP A 403 34.65 0.23 -15.23
CA ASP A 403 34.62 0.95 -16.50
C ASP A 403 34.83 2.47 -16.26
N HIS A 404 34.25 3.07 -15.21
CA HIS A 404 34.55 4.47 -14.87
C HIS A 404 35.99 4.71 -14.39
N GLU A 405 36.55 3.80 -13.57
CA GLU A 405 37.94 3.92 -13.07
C GLU A 405 39.00 3.63 -14.16
N SER A 406 38.63 2.94 -15.23
CA SER A 406 39.52 2.73 -16.40
C SER A 406 39.46 3.87 -17.41
N PHE A 407 38.33 4.57 -17.52
CA PHE A 407 38.24 5.82 -18.27
C PHE A 407 38.97 6.98 -17.57
N GLU A 408 38.90 7.08 -16.24
CA GLU A 408 39.57 8.14 -15.46
C GLU A 408 41.09 7.94 -15.30
N LYS A 409 41.64 6.80 -15.75
CA LYS A 409 43.08 6.51 -15.79
C LYS A 409 43.71 6.67 -17.18
N ASN A 410 42.90 6.90 -18.21
CA ASN A 410 43.33 7.05 -19.60
C ASN A 410 43.19 8.49 -20.12
N ASP A 411 42.77 9.42 -19.27
CA ASP A 411 42.94 10.88 -19.39
C ASP A 411 43.94 11.33 -18.33
#